data_AF-F3GJI9-F1
#
_entry.id   AF-F3GJI9-F1
#
_cell.length_a   1.000
_cell.length_b   1.000
_cell.length_c   1.000
_cell.angle_alpha   90.00
_cell.angle_beta   90.00
_cell.angle_gamma   90.00
#
_symmetry.space_group_name_H-M   'P 1'
#
loop_
_entity.id
_entity.type
_entity.pdbx_description
1 polymer ?
#
loop_
_entity_poly.entity_id
_entity_poly.type
_entity_poly.pdbx_seq_one_letter_code
_entity_poly.pdbx_strand_id
1 'polypeptide(L)' 'AGLQQRILAANTSQQALAMSAAAGVPLGDEVCRHALNFARSIVPASVQVEVFAIDRQGGLVGQAGIDSQREMT' A
#
# COMPACT_ATOMS: atom_id res chain seq x y z
N ALA A 1 0.07 10.07 -21.95
CA ALA A 1 1.11 10.14 -20.91
C ALA A 1 1.24 8.77 -20.24
N GLY A 2 2.46 8.33 -19.96
CA GLY A 2 2.75 7.08 -19.25
C GLY A 2 2.21 7.09 -17.81
N LEU A 3 2.14 5.91 -17.18
CA LEU A 3 1.55 5.74 -15.84
C LEU A 3 2.17 6.69 -14.80
N GLN A 4 3.50 6.77 -14.77
CA GLN A 4 4.24 7.63 -13.84
C GLN A 4 3.83 9.11 -13.96
N GLN A 5 3.69 9.62 -15.18
CA GLN A 5 3.30 11.01 -15.40
C GLN A 5 1.87 11.28 -14.93
N ARG A 6 0.97 10.31 -15.07
CA ARG A 6 -0.40 10.42 -14.53
C ARG A 6 -0.42 10.37 -13.01
N ILE A 7 0.41 9.53 -12.40
CA ILE A 7 0.59 9.47 -10.94
C ILE A 7 1.10 10.82 -10.41
N LEU A 8 2.12 11.41 -11.04
CA LEU A 8 2.67 12.71 -10.65
C LEU A 8 1.66 13.86 -10.83
N ALA A 9 0.72 13.72 -11.77
CA ALA A 9 -0.35 14.70 -12.00
C ALA A 9 -1.61 14.47 -11.13
N ALA A 10 -1.64 13.43 -10.30
CA ALA A 10 -2.78 13.12 -9.44
C ALA A 10 -2.96 14.22 -8.37
N ASN A 11 -4.20 14.65 -8.15
CA ASN A 11 -4.49 15.64 -7.11
C ASN A 11 -4.51 15.02 -5.70
N THR A 12 -4.71 13.70 -5.61
CA THR A 12 -4.72 12.97 -4.34
C THR A 12 -3.96 11.66 -4.44
N SER A 13 -3.41 11.20 -3.32
CA SER A 13 -2.76 9.88 -3.24
C SER A 13 -3.73 8.74 -3.60
N GLN A 14 -5.03 8.88 -3.31
CA GLN A 14 -6.05 7.89 -3.70
C GLN A 14 -6.19 7.77 -5.22
N GLN A 15 -6.16 8.89 -5.96
CA GLN A 15 -6.14 8.86 -7.42
C GLN A 15 -4.89 8.16 -7.95
N ALA A 16 -3.72 8.45 -7.38
CA ALA A 16 -2.45 7.79 -7.74
C ALA A 16 -2.50 6.27 -7.48
N LEU A 17 -3.03 5.85 -6.33
CA LEU A 17 -3.20 4.43 -5.98
C LEU A 17 -4.17 3.74 -6.94
N ALA A 18 -5.33 4.35 -7.23
CA ALA A 18 -6.31 3.80 -8.18
C ALA A 18 -5.73 3.64 -9.59
N MET A 19 -4.97 4.64 -10.07
CA MET A 19 -4.29 4.56 -11.37
C MET A 19 -3.23 3.46 -11.42
N SER A 20 -2.50 3.27 -10.32
CA SER A 20 -1.47 2.22 -10.20
C SER A 20 -2.11 0.84 -10.19
N ALA A 21 -3.15 0.65 -9.37
CA ALA A 21 -3.91 -0.60 -9.30
C ALA A 21 -4.52 -0.98 -10.66
N ALA A 22 -5.15 -0.02 -11.35
CA ALA A 22 -5.71 -0.23 -12.69
C ALA A 22 -4.65 -0.63 -13.74
N ALA A 23 -3.37 -0.33 -13.48
CA ALA A 23 -2.24 -0.71 -14.33
C ALA A 23 -1.49 -1.95 -13.82
N GLY A 24 -2.01 -2.65 -12.80
CA GLY A 24 -1.36 -3.82 -12.20
C GLY A 24 -0.09 -3.50 -11.41
N VAL A 25 0.10 -2.24 -10.99
CA VAL A 25 1.23 -1.81 -10.17
C VAL A 25 0.79 -1.71 -8.71
N PRO A 26 1.31 -2.57 -7.81
CA PRO A 26 0.90 -2.62 -6.40
C PRO A 26 1.56 -1.50 -5.58
N LEU A 27 1.32 -0.24 -5.97
CA LEU A 27 1.92 0.92 -5.30
C LEU A 27 1.50 1.03 -3.83
N GLY A 28 0.27 0.63 -3.50
CA GLY A 28 -0.24 0.66 -2.13
C GLY A 28 0.49 -0.31 -1.20
N ASP A 29 0.78 -1.53 -1.68
CA ASP A 29 1.54 -2.52 -0.92
C ASP A 29 2.97 -2.03 -0.64
N GLU A 30 3.58 -1.34 -1.61
CA GLU A 30 4.90 -0.74 -1.42
C GLU A 30 4.89 0.36 -0.36
N VAL A 31 3.86 1.23 -0.36
CA VAL A 31 3.66 2.22 0.69
C VAL A 31 3.48 1.55 2.06
N CYS A 32 2.67 0.49 2.12
CA CYS A 32 2.47 -0.29 3.34
C CYS A 32 3.77 -0.97 3.81
N ARG A 33 4.61 -1.45 2.90
CA ARG A 33 5.91 -2.06 3.22
C ARG A 33 6.86 -1.06 3.86
N HIS A 34 6.92 0.17 3.34
CA HIS A 34 7.70 1.25 3.95
C HIS A 34 7.18 1.58 5.37
N ALA A 35 5.86 1.70 5.53
CA ALA A 35 5.24 1.94 6.83
C ALA A 35 5.49 0.79 7.82
N LEU A 36 5.45 -0.47 7.35
CA LEU A 36 5.74 -1.65 8.16
C LEU A 36 7.19 -1.65 8.66
N ASN A 37 8.15 -1.36 7.77
CA ASN A 37 9.56 -1.26 8.14
C ASN A 37 9.79 -0.18 9.20
N PHE A 38 9.13 0.97 9.04
CA PHE A 38 9.18 2.04 10.04
C PHE A 38 8.57 1.60 11.37
N ALA A 39 7.37 1.00 11.38
CA ALA A 39 6.73 0.52 12.59
C ALA A 39 7.59 -0.52 13.33
N ARG A 40 8.20 -1.46 12.61
CA ARG A 40 9.13 -2.47 13.16
C ARG A 40 10.41 -1.88 13.74
N SER A 41 10.81 -0.69 13.32
CA SER A 41 11.96 0.01 13.93
C SER A 41 11.64 0.61 15.31
N ILE A 42 10.36 0.75 15.65
CA ILE A 42 9.87 1.36 16.89
C ILE A 42 9.46 0.30 17.89
N VAL A 43 8.74 -0.74 17.44
CA VAL A 43 8.20 -1.76 18.33
C VAL A 43 9.22 -2.87 18.64
N PRO A 44 9.16 -3.51 19.82
CA PRO A 44 9.96 -4.70 20.10
C PRO A 44 9.68 -5.83 19.11
N ALA A 45 10.68 -6.66 18.84
CA ALA A 45 10.55 -7.82 17.93
C ALA A 45 9.51 -8.86 18.37
N SER A 46 9.10 -8.86 19.65
CA SER A 46 8.02 -9.69 20.15
C SER A 46 6.62 -9.23 19.69
N VAL A 47 6.50 -8.03 19.12
CA VAL A 47 5.24 -7.48 18.62
C VAL A 47 5.17 -7.68 17.11
N GLN A 48 4.19 -8.47 16.68
CA GLN A 48 3.86 -8.60 15.26
C GLN A 48 3.10 -7.37 14.79
N VAL A 49 3.45 -6.87 13.61
CA VAL A 49 2.83 -5.68 13.01
C VAL A 49 2.43 -6.01 11.58
N GLU A 50 1.23 -5.55 11.22
CA GLU A 50 0.70 -5.52 9.87
C GLU A 50 0.20 -4.10 9.59
N VAL A 51 0.27 -3.70 8.33
CA VAL A 51 -0.14 -2.37 7.88
C VAL A 51 -1.13 -2.56 6.75
N PHE A 52 -2.31 -1.96 6.92
CA PHE A 52 -3.36 -1.88 5.91
C PHE A 52 -3.59 -0.42 5.56
N ALA A 53 -3.61 -0.11 4.26
CA ALA A 53 -4.08 1.16 3.76
C ALA A 53 -5.53 0.99 3.28
N ILE A 54 -6.42 1.88 3.73
CA ILE A 54 -7.83 1.87 3.36
C ILE A 54 -8.24 3.16 2.65
N ASP A 55 -9.20 3.05 1.74
CA ASP A 55 -9.90 4.21 1.21
C ASP A 55 -11.00 4.72 2.16
N ARG A 56 -11.75 5.74 1.72
CA ARG A 56 -12.83 6.34 2.52
C ARG A 56 -14.01 5.39 2.77
N GLN A 57 -14.20 4.39 1.92
CA GLN A 57 -15.27 3.40 2.03
C GLN A 57 -14.83 2.16 2.82
N GLY A 58 -13.58 2.12 3.29
CA GLY A 58 -13.01 0.98 4.00
C GLY A 58 -12.44 -0.10 3.08
N GLY A 59 -12.34 0.15 1.78
CA GLY A 59 -11.72 -0.77 0.83
C GLY A 59 -10.20 -0.80 1.00
N LEU A 60 -9.59 -1.99 0.96
CA LEU A 60 -8.14 -2.14 0.98
C LEU A 60 -7.53 -1.57 -0.30
N VAL A 61 -6.56 -0.69 -0.14
CA VAL A 61 -5.78 -0.11 -1.23
C VAL A 61 -4.29 -0.44 -1.12
N GLY A 62 -3.88 -1.17 -0.07
CA GLY A 62 -2.54 -1.70 0.11
C GLY A 62 -2.40 -2.48 1.41
N GLN A 63 -1.46 -3.42 1.45
CA GLN A 63 -1.16 -4.21 2.64
C GLN A 63 0.32 -4.63 2.72
N ALA A 64 0.82 -4.80 3.95
CA ALA A 64 2.11 -5.41 4.22
C ALA A 64 2.13 -6.02 5.64
N GLY A 65 2.66 -7.23 5.80
CA GLY A 65 2.45 -8.01 7.01
C GLY A 65 2.79 -9.48 6.85
N ILE A 66 2.26 -10.32 7.74
CA ILE A 66 2.58 -11.76 7.79
C ILE A 66 1.77 -12.52 6.75
N ASP A 67 0.54 -12.07 6.47
CA ASP A 67 -0.39 -12.76 5.57
C ASP A 67 -0.65 -12.04 4.24
N SER A 68 0.12 -11.00 3.92
CA SER A 68 -0.09 -10.15 2.72
C SER A 68 0.11 -10.86 1.38
N GLN A 69 0.53 -12.12 1.37
CA GLN A 69 0.79 -12.93 0.16
C GLN A 69 -0.16 -14.14 0.04
N ARG A 70 -1.15 -14.32 0.94
CA ARG A 70 -1.98 -15.54 0.99
C ARG A 70 -3.35 -15.45 0.32
N GLU A 71 -3.84 -14.28 -0.07
CA GLU A 71 -5.18 -14.15 -0.68
C GLU A 71 -5.21 -14.23 -2.22
N MET A 72 -4.05 -14.47 -2.87
CA MET A 72 -3.97 -14.67 -4.31
C MET A 72 -3.78 -16.16 -4.64
N THR A 73 -4.77 -16.99 -4.29
CA THR A 73 -4.92 -18.38 -4.75
C THR A 73 -6.38 -18.68 -4.99
#